data_AF-A0A7C2ZI84-F1
#
_entry.id   AF-A0A7C2ZI84-F1
#
_cell.length_a   1.000
_cell.length_b   1.000
_cell.length_c   1.000
_cell.angle_alpha   90.00
_cell.angle_beta   90.00
_cell.angle_gamma   90.00
#
_symmetry.space_group_name_H-M   'P 1'
#
loop_
_entity.id
_entity.type
_entity.pdbx_description
1 polymer ?
#
loop_
_entity_poly.entity_id
_entity_poly.type
_entity_poly.pdbx_seq_one_letter_code
_entity_poly.pdbx_strand_id
1 'polypeptide(L)'
;MIRSAIIAIGIFSLVLCTLPLPAQKQDSLVVLRDTFARPFPIVWRAVKQLIEEQHCGIESEKQSFDEQTEMYRGNIRSAPCVLASGEDSTYDVLKRYGRVPIIRGGVWTSGRIQYNFSLRDLPDRKVQVVLTAELSGYEAYVTHLSHAWNANGILERQMMDRLRQLLTKPKEPSDGSP
;
A
#
# COMPACT_ATOMS: atom_id res chain seq x y z
N MET A 1 -65.03 36.28 -39.64
CA MET A 1 -64.89 36.27 -38.17
C MET A 1 -64.51 34.87 -37.71
N ILE A 2 -63.22 34.55 -37.54
CA ILE A 2 -62.76 33.41 -36.73
C ILE A 2 -61.44 33.86 -36.09
N ARG A 3 -61.42 33.93 -34.76
CA ARG A 3 -60.27 34.36 -33.95
C ARG A 3 -59.36 33.15 -33.71
N SER A 4 -58.10 33.27 -34.08
CA SER A 4 -57.05 32.30 -33.73
C SER A 4 -56.70 32.42 -32.24
N ALA A 5 -56.79 31.31 -31.52
CA ALA A 5 -56.32 31.18 -30.15
C ALA A 5 -54.84 30.76 -30.14
N ILE A 6 -53.99 31.53 -29.47
CA ILE A 6 -52.59 31.19 -29.21
C ILE A 6 -52.53 30.65 -27.77
N ILE A 7 -52.17 29.36 -27.64
CA ILE A 7 -51.89 28.73 -26.34
C ILE A 7 -50.40 28.89 -26.07
N ALA A 8 -50.05 29.69 -25.05
CA ALA A 8 -48.70 29.82 -24.56
C ALA A 8 -48.44 28.74 -23.49
N ILE A 9 -47.57 27.78 -23.80
CA ILE A 9 -47.08 26.78 -22.84
C ILE A 9 -45.82 27.34 -22.19
N GLY A 10 -45.92 27.66 -20.89
CA GLY A 10 -44.78 28.05 -20.07
C GLY A 10 -43.95 26.83 -19.65
N ILE A 11 -42.70 26.76 -20.10
CA ILE A 11 -41.72 25.76 -19.65
C ILE A 11 -40.93 26.38 -18.50
N PHE A 12 -41.15 25.89 -17.28
CA PHE A 12 -40.42 26.28 -16.08
C PHE A 12 -39.19 25.35 -15.95
N SER A 13 -38.04 25.77 -16.45
CA SER A 13 -36.79 25.02 -16.31
C SER A 13 -36.24 25.19 -14.88
N LEU A 14 -36.40 24.16 -14.05
CA LEU A 14 -35.67 24.02 -12.78
C LEU A 14 -34.18 23.79 -13.07
N VAL A 15 -33.36 24.81 -12.83
CA VAL A 15 -31.90 24.69 -12.79
C VAL A 15 -31.52 24.08 -11.44
N LEU A 16 -31.27 22.76 -11.42
CA LEU A 16 -30.65 22.07 -10.29
C LEU A 16 -29.18 22.48 -10.23
N CYS A 17 -28.86 23.40 -9.31
CA CYS A 17 -27.49 23.76 -9.00
C CYS A 17 -26.87 22.63 -8.16
N THR A 18 -26.13 21.72 -8.79
CA THR A 18 -25.34 20.70 -8.11
C THR A 18 -24.09 21.37 -7.53
N LEU A 19 -24.12 21.72 -6.25
CA LEU A 19 -22.92 22.15 -5.54
C LEU A 19 -21.94 20.95 -5.44
N PRO A 20 -20.65 21.13 -5.76
CA PRO A 20 -19.65 20.10 -5.56
C PRO A 20 -19.45 19.89 -4.05
N LEU A 21 -19.71 18.68 -3.57
CA LEU A 21 -19.34 18.27 -2.23
C LEU A 21 -17.82 18.42 -2.05
N PRO A 22 -17.33 18.94 -0.92
CA PRO A 22 -15.90 18.93 -0.64
C PRO A 22 -15.41 17.48 -0.61
N ALA A 23 -14.64 17.11 -1.63
CA ALA A 23 -13.94 15.84 -1.70
C ALA A 23 -13.12 15.67 -0.42
N GLN A 24 -13.41 14.62 0.36
CA GLN A 24 -12.59 14.27 1.51
C GLN A 24 -11.14 14.15 1.01
N LYS A 25 -10.23 14.91 1.62
CA LYS A 25 -8.80 14.88 1.32
C LYS A 25 -8.29 13.46 1.56
N GLN A 26 -8.24 12.66 0.50
CA GLN A 26 -7.69 11.31 0.53
C GLN A 26 -6.19 11.43 0.82
N ASP A 27 -5.73 10.81 1.90
CA ASP A 27 -4.30 10.82 2.23
C ASP A 27 -3.52 10.18 1.09
N SER A 28 -2.48 10.85 0.60
CA SER A 28 -1.67 10.38 -0.52
C SER A 28 -0.89 9.12 -0.15
N LEU A 29 -0.88 8.12 -1.03
CA LEU A 29 -0.06 6.92 -0.86
C LEU A 29 1.41 7.29 -0.69
N VAL A 30 2.04 6.80 0.38
CA VAL A 30 3.48 6.96 0.57
C VAL A 30 4.21 5.97 -0.34
N VAL A 31 5.11 6.51 -1.17
CA VAL A 31 5.95 5.73 -2.09
C VAL A 31 7.41 5.98 -1.72
N LEU A 32 8.05 5.00 -1.11
CA LEU A 32 9.49 5.07 -0.83
C LEU A 32 10.27 4.47 -1.98
N ARG A 33 11.37 5.12 -2.35
CA ARG A 33 12.26 4.68 -3.43
C ARG A 33 13.69 4.73 -2.93
N ASP A 34 14.42 3.65 -3.16
CA ASP A 34 15.86 3.59 -2.88
C ASP A 34 16.60 2.82 -3.98
N THR A 35 17.91 2.97 -4.05
CA THR A 35 18.76 2.29 -5.04
C THR A 35 19.96 1.64 -4.37
N PHE A 36 20.15 0.36 -4.64
CA PHE A 36 21.19 -0.46 -4.02
C PHE A 36 22.24 -0.85 -5.05
N ALA A 37 23.52 -0.65 -4.71
CA ALA A 37 24.67 -1.10 -5.50
C ALA A 37 24.96 -2.59 -5.27
N ARG A 38 23.97 -3.43 -5.62
CA ARG A 38 24.00 -4.90 -5.49
C ARG A 38 23.23 -5.52 -6.67
N PRO A 39 23.63 -6.71 -7.15
CA PRO A 39 22.91 -7.39 -8.22
C PRO A 39 21.47 -7.74 -7.86
N PHE A 40 20.57 -7.75 -8.85
CA PHE A 40 19.14 -8.07 -8.68
C PHE A 40 18.88 -9.33 -7.83
N PRO A 41 19.51 -10.49 -8.05
CA PRO A 41 19.24 -11.69 -7.25
C PRO A 41 19.53 -11.53 -5.75
N ILE A 42 20.49 -10.67 -5.39
CA ILE A 42 20.84 -10.41 -3.99
C ILE A 42 19.78 -9.53 -3.33
N VAL A 43 19.37 -8.45 -4.00
CA VAL A 43 18.33 -7.54 -3.50
C VAL A 43 16.98 -8.26 -3.42
N TRP A 44 16.65 -9.06 -4.44
CA TRP A 44 15.45 -9.89 -4.46
C TRP A 44 15.37 -10.81 -3.23
N ARG A 45 16.43 -11.57 -2.95
CA ARG A 45 16.49 -12.46 -1.78
C ARG A 45 16.40 -11.69 -0.47
N ALA A 46 17.06 -10.54 -0.37
CA ALA A 46 17.01 -9.70 0.84
C ALA A 46 15.61 -9.16 1.11
N VAL A 47 14.84 -8.80 0.07
CA VAL A 47 13.43 -8.41 0.24
C VAL A 47 12.57 -9.57 0.74
N LYS A 48 12.78 -10.78 0.22
CA LYS A 48 12.07 -11.98 0.71
C LYS A 48 12.37 -12.24 2.19
N GLN A 49 13.66 -12.25 2.54
CA GLN A 49 14.10 -12.39 3.93
C GLN A 49 13.48 -11.32 4.82
N LEU A 50 13.42 -10.06 4.36
CA LEU A 50 12.83 -8.97 5.13
C LEU A 50 11.33 -9.19 5.42
N ILE A 51 10.57 -9.68 4.45
CA ILE A 51 9.15 -10.00 4.63
C ILE A 51 8.99 -11.15 5.64
N GLU A 52 9.82 -12.18 5.54
CA GLU A 52 9.83 -13.32 6.47
C GLU A 52 10.25 -12.90 7.90
N GLU A 53 11.20 -11.99 8.06
CA GLU A 53 11.62 -11.42 9.36
C GLU A 53 10.48 -10.67 10.07
N GLN A 54 9.48 -10.19 9.33
CA GLN A 54 8.27 -9.57 9.89
C GLN A 54 7.16 -10.60 10.18
N HIS A 55 7.46 -11.90 10.07
CA HIS A 55 6.49 -13.00 10.18
C HIS A 55 5.31 -12.86 9.19
N CYS A 56 5.57 -12.21 8.06
CA CYS A 56 4.62 -12.09 6.97
C CYS A 56 4.83 -13.23 5.96
N GLY A 57 3.75 -13.75 5.40
CA GLY A 57 3.83 -14.60 4.21
C GLY A 57 4.10 -13.77 2.95
N ILE A 58 4.44 -14.43 1.85
CA ILE A 58 4.46 -13.84 0.52
C ILE A 58 3.18 -14.27 -0.21
N GLU A 59 2.37 -13.31 -0.63
CA GLU A 59 1.11 -13.58 -1.36
C GLU A 59 1.39 -13.80 -2.85
N SER A 60 2.24 -12.97 -3.45
CA SER A 60 2.59 -13.12 -4.85
C SER A 60 4.00 -12.62 -5.16
N GLU A 61 4.64 -13.32 -6.09
CA GLU A 61 5.94 -12.97 -6.67
C GLU A 61 5.80 -13.00 -8.19
N LYS A 62 6.20 -11.91 -8.84
CA LYS A 62 6.29 -11.84 -10.30
C LYS A 62 7.67 -11.34 -10.66
N GLN A 63 8.38 -12.10 -11.47
CA GLN A 63 9.68 -11.72 -12.00
C GLN A 63 9.64 -11.85 -13.52
N SER A 64 10.20 -10.86 -14.22
CA SER A 64 10.38 -10.90 -15.66
C SER A 64 11.79 -10.43 -16.02
N PHE A 65 12.29 -10.94 -17.14
CA PHE A 65 13.54 -10.52 -17.75
C PHE A 65 13.19 -9.86 -19.08
N ASP A 66 13.77 -8.69 -19.33
CA ASP A 66 13.62 -7.96 -20.57
C ASP A 66 14.83 -8.26 -21.46
N GLU A 67 14.64 -9.05 -22.51
CA GLU A 67 15.72 -9.47 -23.42
C GLU A 67 16.35 -8.31 -24.19
N GLN A 68 15.64 -7.20 -24.41
CA GLN A 68 16.15 -6.06 -25.16
C GLN A 68 17.11 -5.20 -24.33
N THR A 69 16.81 -5.07 -23.04
CA THR A 69 17.60 -4.26 -22.10
C THR A 69 18.52 -5.10 -21.22
N GLU A 70 18.41 -6.43 -21.30
CA GLU A 70 19.08 -7.41 -20.43
C GLU A 70 18.88 -7.11 -18.93
N MET A 71 17.71 -6.60 -18.56
CA MET A 71 17.40 -6.16 -17.19
C MET A 71 16.26 -6.96 -16.58
N TYR A 72 16.40 -7.26 -15.29
CA TYR A 72 15.32 -7.86 -14.50
C TYR A 72 14.34 -6.81 -13.99
N ARG A 73 13.08 -7.21 -13.91
CA ARG A 73 12.03 -6.51 -13.17
C ARG A 73 11.31 -7.52 -12.29
N GLY A 74 10.79 -7.04 -11.18
CA GLY A 74 9.89 -7.88 -10.42
C GLY A 74 9.08 -7.14 -9.39
N ASN A 75 8.15 -7.88 -8.82
CA ASN A 75 7.22 -7.41 -7.81
C ASN A 75 7.01 -8.52 -6.78
N ILE A 76 7.12 -8.16 -5.51
CA ILE A 76 6.84 -9.05 -4.37
C ILE A 76 5.78 -8.37 -3.53
N ARG A 77 4.63 -9.02 -3.37
CA ARG A 77 3.55 -8.58 -2.50
C ARG A 77 3.48 -9.52 -1.30
N SER A 78 3.57 -8.96 -0.09
CA SER A 78 3.38 -9.75 1.13
C SER A 78 1.92 -10.17 1.27
N ALA A 79 1.66 -11.23 2.03
CA ALA A 79 0.35 -11.41 2.64
C ALA A 79 0.08 -10.30 3.66
N PRO A 80 -1.19 -10.02 4.03
CA PRO A 80 -1.51 -9.08 5.10
C PRO A 80 -0.94 -9.55 6.44
N CYS A 81 0.01 -8.79 6.99
CA CYS A 81 0.66 -9.04 8.27
C CYS A 81 -0.18 -8.45 9.40
N VAL A 82 -0.37 -9.19 10.49
CA VAL A 82 -1.15 -8.72 11.64
C VAL A 82 -0.36 -7.67 12.42
N LEU A 83 -0.94 -6.48 12.60
CA LEU A 83 -0.41 -5.43 13.46
C LEU A 83 -1.06 -5.46 14.84
N ALA A 84 -2.36 -5.75 14.89
CA ALA A 84 -3.13 -5.80 16.13
C ALA A 84 -4.37 -6.69 15.96
N SER A 85 -4.82 -7.24 17.08
CA SER A 85 -6.05 -8.02 17.21
C SER A 85 -6.72 -7.67 18.54
N GLY A 86 -8.05 -7.72 18.56
CA GLY A 86 -8.87 -7.41 19.74
C GLY A 86 -9.42 -5.99 19.73
N GLU A 87 -10.55 -5.79 20.42
CA GLU A 87 -11.32 -4.54 20.41
C GLU A 87 -10.59 -3.39 21.11
N ASP A 88 -9.92 -3.68 22.23
CA ASP A 88 -9.40 -2.65 23.14
C ASP A 88 -8.22 -1.85 22.58
N SER A 89 -7.39 -2.47 21.73
CA SER A 89 -6.08 -1.90 21.34
C SER A 89 -5.92 -1.67 19.84
N THR A 90 -6.75 -2.28 19.00
CA THR A 90 -6.55 -2.26 17.54
C THR A 90 -6.59 -0.84 16.98
N TYR A 91 -7.56 -0.02 17.39
CA TYR A 91 -7.64 1.37 16.94
C TYR A 91 -6.38 2.17 17.31
N ASP A 92 -5.90 1.99 18.53
CA ASP A 92 -4.73 2.69 19.05
C ASP A 92 -3.43 2.27 18.38
N VAL A 93 -3.31 1.01 17.96
CA VAL A 93 -2.18 0.56 17.16
C VAL A 93 -2.26 1.15 15.75
N LEU A 94 -3.42 1.04 15.10
CA LEU A 94 -3.61 1.46 13.71
C LEU A 94 -3.43 2.97 13.53
N LYS A 95 -3.90 3.80 14.48
CA LYS A 95 -3.75 5.26 14.42
C LYS A 95 -2.30 5.74 14.44
N ARG A 96 -1.37 4.92 14.92
CA ARG A 96 0.08 5.23 14.87
C ARG A 96 0.64 5.15 13.46
N TYR A 97 0.05 4.31 12.61
CA TYR A 97 0.60 3.96 11.30
C TYR A 97 -0.22 4.50 10.12
N GLY A 98 -1.38 5.10 10.37
CA GLY A 98 -2.19 5.73 9.34
C GLY A 98 -3.44 6.39 9.90
N ARG A 99 -4.17 7.09 9.04
CA ARG A 99 -5.45 7.69 9.41
C ARG A 99 -6.55 6.64 9.34
N VAL A 100 -6.88 6.06 10.49
CA VAL A 100 -7.94 5.04 10.59
C VAL A 100 -9.29 5.65 10.16
N PRO A 101 -10.05 4.99 9.27
CA PRO A 101 -11.38 5.44 8.90
C PRO A 101 -12.28 5.58 10.13
N ILE A 102 -13.05 6.67 10.19
CA ILE A 102 -13.97 6.91 11.30
C ILE A 102 -15.35 6.43 10.88
N ILE A 103 -15.83 5.39 11.54
CA ILE A 103 -17.19 4.87 11.43
C ILE A 103 -17.89 5.16 12.76
N ARG A 104 -19.02 5.87 12.72
CA ARG A 104 -19.74 6.25 13.94
C ARG A 104 -20.27 4.99 14.63
N GLY A 105 -19.81 4.74 15.86
CA GLY A 105 -20.11 3.52 16.61
C GLY A 105 -19.33 2.29 16.15
N GLY A 106 -18.36 2.44 15.24
CA GLY A 106 -17.57 1.33 14.73
C GLY A 106 -16.48 0.89 15.70
N VAL A 107 -16.21 -0.40 15.73
CA VAL A 107 -15.17 -1.02 16.56
C VAL A 107 -14.25 -1.85 15.67
N TRP A 108 -12.96 -1.53 15.70
CA TRP A 108 -11.93 -2.26 14.95
C TRP A 108 -11.43 -3.44 15.78
N THR A 109 -11.57 -4.66 15.27
CA THR A 109 -11.15 -5.89 15.98
C THR A 109 -9.89 -6.52 15.43
N SER A 110 -9.45 -6.11 14.23
CA SER A 110 -8.16 -6.50 13.69
C SER A 110 -7.57 -5.40 12.82
N GLY A 111 -6.24 -5.31 12.83
CA GLY A 111 -5.45 -4.39 12.04
C GLY A 111 -4.32 -5.12 11.36
N ARG A 112 -4.10 -4.85 10.06
CA ARG A 112 -3.11 -5.51 9.23
C ARG A 112 -2.38 -4.51 8.34
N ILE A 113 -1.21 -4.88 7.86
CA ILE A 113 -0.45 -4.17 6.83
C ILE A 113 -0.05 -5.11 5.70
N GLN A 114 -0.09 -4.62 4.47
CA GLN A 114 0.40 -5.33 3.31
C GLN A 114 1.49 -4.51 2.61
N TYR A 115 2.63 -5.13 2.35
CA TYR A 115 3.75 -4.49 1.66
C TYR A 115 3.80 -4.90 0.19
N ASN A 116 4.17 -3.95 -0.65
CA ASN A 116 4.37 -4.18 -2.07
C ASN A 116 5.72 -3.60 -2.50
N PHE A 117 6.64 -4.48 -2.84
CA PHE A 117 7.97 -4.15 -3.34
C PHE A 117 7.98 -4.27 -4.86
N SER A 118 8.39 -3.22 -5.56
CA SER A 118 8.72 -3.28 -6.99
C SER A 118 10.22 -3.08 -7.16
N LEU A 119 10.86 -4.04 -7.82
CA LEU A 119 12.29 -4.05 -8.06
C LEU A 119 12.54 -3.88 -9.55
N ARG A 120 13.49 -3.02 -9.89
CA ARG A 120 13.95 -2.82 -11.26
C ARG A 120 15.46 -2.80 -11.28
N ASP A 121 16.03 -3.69 -12.08
CA ASP A 121 17.45 -3.65 -12.40
C ASP A 121 17.73 -2.40 -13.23
N LEU A 122 18.87 -1.78 -12.95
CA LEU A 122 19.35 -0.57 -13.60
C LEU A 122 20.71 -0.86 -14.26
N PRO A 123 21.16 0.00 -15.19
CA PRO A 123 22.56 0.03 -15.58
C PRO A 123 23.50 0.09 -14.36
N ASP A 124 24.73 -0.38 -14.52
CA ASP A 124 25.79 -0.38 -13.49
C ASP A 124 25.57 -1.33 -12.31
N ARG A 125 24.84 -2.44 -12.51
CA ARG A 125 24.59 -3.47 -11.48
C ARG A 125 23.94 -2.88 -10.21
N LYS A 126 23.07 -1.91 -10.40
CA LYS A 126 22.26 -1.28 -9.35
C LYS A 126 20.82 -1.74 -9.46
N VAL A 127 20.13 -1.81 -8.34
CA VAL A 127 18.71 -2.17 -8.32
C VAL A 127 17.95 -1.06 -7.64
N GLN A 128 16.96 -0.52 -8.33
CA GLN A 128 15.95 0.34 -7.71
C GLN A 128 14.90 -0.51 -7.02
N VAL A 129 14.57 -0.14 -5.79
CA VAL A 129 13.48 -0.72 -5.03
C VAL A 129 12.47 0.38 -4.74
N VAL A 130 11.21 0.10 -5.02
CA VAL A 130 10.07 0.95 -4.67
C VAL A 130 9.20 0.18 -3.67
N LEU A 131 8.91 0.79 -2.53
CA LEU A 131 8.05 0.23 -1.49
C LEU A 131 6.81 1.10 -1.30
N THR A 132 5.65 0.45 -1.30
CA THR A 132 4.37 0.99 -0.87
C THR A 132 3.73 0.06 0.13
N ALA A 133 2.89 0.58 1.05
CA ALA A 133 2.12 -0.26 1.94
C ALA A 133 0.67 0.21 2.09
N GLU A 134 -0.21 -0.76 2.35
CA GLU A 134 -1.63 -0.56 2.60
C GLU A 134 -1.97 -1.11 3.98
N LEU A 135 -2.65 -0.30 4.79
CA LEU A 135 -3.27 -0.76 6.02
C LEU A 135 -4.65 -1.31 5.73
N SER A 136 -5.05 -2.32 6.47
CA SER A 136 -6.43 -2.76 6.50
C SER A 136 -6.87 -3.11 7.90
N GLY A 137 -8.18 -3.09 8.13
CA GLY A 137 -8.76 -3.52 9.38
C GLY A 137 -10.17 -4.01 9.19
N TYR A 138 -10.60 -4.92 10.07
CA TYR A 138 -11.97 -5.37 10.12
C TYR A 138 -12.74 -4.56 11.16
N GLU A 139 -13.85 -3.97 10.75
CA GLU A 139 -14.77 -3.26 11.63
C GLU A 139 -15.98 -4.15 11.90
N ALA A 140 -16.25 -4.44 13.18
CA ALA A 140 -17.08 -5.56 13.58
C ALA A 140 -18.51 -5.20 14.01
N TYR A 141 -18.87 -3.93 14.17
CA TYR A 141 -20.10 -3.49 14.82
C TYR A 141 -21.09 -2.80 13.88
N VAL A 142 -20.62 -2.07 12.87
CA VAL A 142 -21.48 -1.24 12.01
C VAL A 142 -21.53 -1.76 10.58
N THR A 143 -20.35 -1.99 10.00
CA THR A 143 -20.17 -2.37 8.60
C THR A 143 -19.95 -3.86 8.44
N HIS A 144 -19.31 -4.52 9.41
CA HIS A 144 -18.91 -5.94 9.30
C HIS A 144 -18.00 -6.20 8.09
N LEU A 145 -17.21 -5.21 7.69
CA LEU A 145 -16.35 -5.25 6.51
C LEU A 145 -14.88 -4.99 6.87
N SER A 146 -14.00 -5.49 6.00
CA SER A 146 -12.61 -5.05 5.96
C SER A 146 -12.50 -3.77 5.14
N HIS A 147 -11.85 -2.77 5.73
CA HIS A 147 -11.55 -1.49 5.07
C HIS A 147 -10.05 -1.39 4.84
N ALA A 148 -9.66 -0.81 3.71
CA ALA A 148 -8.27 -0.56 3.38
C ALA A 148 -7.99 0.94 3.28
N TRP A 149 -6.82 1.38 3.73
CA TRP A 149 -6.39 2.77 3.66
C TRP A 149 -4.86 2.88 3.61
N ASN A 150 -4.37 4.06 3.24
CA ASN A 150 -2.94 4.29 3.08
C ASN A 150 -2.23 4.36 4.45
N ALA A 151 -1.06 3.74 4.52
CA ALA A 151 -0.13 3.92 5.64
C ALA A 151 0.54 5.32 5.59
N ASN A 152 1.10 5.75 6.71
CA ASN A 152 1.76 7.05 6.88
C ASN A 152 3.29 7.01 6.63
N GLY A 153 3.83 5.88 6.16
CA GLY A 153 5.23 5.74 5.83
C GLY A 153 6.14 5.28 6.98
N ILE A 154 5.67 5.17 8.22
CA ILE A 154 6.54 4.77 9.35
C ILE A 154 7.06 3.35 9.15
N LEU A 155 6.17 2.41 8.88
CA LEU A 155 6.53 0.99 8.72
C LEU A 155 7.32 0.78 7.43
N GLU A 156 7.01 1.52 6.36
CA GLU A 156 7.75 1.49 5.10
C GLU A 156 9.19 1.99 5.28
N ARG A 157 9.39 3.07 6.05
CA ARG A 157 10.73 3.56 6.38
C ARG A 157 11.51 2.52 7.16
N GLN A 158 10.90 1.89 8.16
CA GLN A 158 11.53 0.82 8.94
C GLN A 158 11.95 -0.36 8.05
N MET A 159 11.09 -0.79 7.12
CA MET A 159 11.40 -1.85 6.14
C MET A 159 12.56 -1.45 5.23
N MET A 160 12.57 -0.22 4.70
CA MET A 160 13.67 0.27 3.85
C MET A 160 14.99 0.42 4.58
N ASP A 161 14.96 0.93 5.81
CA ASP A 161 16.16 1.04 6.63
C ASP A 161 16.74 -0.33 6.97
N ARG A 162 15.87 -1.30 7.28
CA ARG A 162 16.29 -2.68 7.52
C ARG A 162 16.86 -3.33 6.25
N LEU A 163 16.25 -3.13 5.08
CA LEU A 163 16.78 -3.61 3.81
C LEU A 163 18.18 -3.05 3.55
N ARG A 164 18.38 -1.75 3.81
CA ARG A 164 19.68 -1.09 3.67
C ARG A 164 20.73 -1.73 4.58
N GLN A 165 20.38 -2.05 5.82
CA GLN A 165 21.27 -2.76 6.74
C GLN A 165 21.64 -4.16 6.22
N LEU A 166 20.67 -4.93 5.72
CA LEU A 166 20.92 -6.27 5.15
C LEU A 166 21.87 -6.23 3.95
N LEU A 167 21.78 -5.20 3.11
CA LEU A 167 22.58 -5.08 1.88
C LEU A 167 23.95 -4.41 2.10
N THR A 168 24.13 -3.71 3.22
CA THR A 168 25.38 -3.01 3.56
C THR A 168 26.29 -3.84 4.46
N LYS A 169 25.75 -4.74 5.28
CA LYS A 169 26.56 -5.65 6.10
C LYS A 169 27.37 -6.62 5.23
N PRO A 170 28.67 -6.84 5.51
CA PRO A 170 29.41 -7.96 4.94
C PRO A 170 28.71 -9.27 5.32
N LYS A 171 28.62 -10.23 4.38
CA LYS A 171 28.16 -11.57 4.70
C LYS A 171 29.15 -12.16 5.71
N GLU A 172 28.73 -12.39 6.95
CA GLU A 172 29.52 -13.20 7.89
C GLU A 172 29.74 -14.57 7.22
N PRO A 173 30.99 -15.09 7.22
CA PRO A 173 31.23 -16.42 6.71
C PRO A 173 30.31 -17.37 7.47
N SER A 174 29.48 -18.11 6.74
CA SER A 174 28.75 -19.22 7.32
C SER A 174 29.81 -20.19 7.81
N ASP A 175 30.02 -20.26 9.12
CA ASP A 175 30.81 -21.31 9.75
C ASP A 175 30.16 -22.64 9.36
N GLY A 176 30.67 -23.21 8.27
CA GLY A 176 30.54 -24.61 7.97
C GLY A 176 31.34 -25.34 9.04
N SER A 177 30.70 -25.59 10.18
CA SER A 177 31.16 -26.63 11.07
C SER A 177 30.94 -27.99 10.39
N PRO A 178 31.96 -28.86 10.36
CA PRO A 178 31.98 -30.11 9.60
C PRO A 178 30.87 -31.09 9.94
#